data_AF-A0A938Y3W1-F1
#
_entry.id   AF-A0A938Y3W1-F1
#
_cell.length_a   1.000
_cell.length_b   1.000
_cell.length_c   1.000
_cell.angle_alpha   90.00
_cell.angle_beta   90.00
_cell.angle_gamma   90.00
#
_symmetry.space_group_name_H-M   'P 1'
#
loop_
_entity.id
_entity.type
_entity.pdbx_description
1 polymer ?
#
loop_
_entity_poly.entity_id
_entity_poly.type
_entity_poly.pdbx_seq_one_letter_code
_entity_poly.pdbx_strand_id
1 'polypeptide(L)'
;MSDEVYVPIVKIYTAARQGIPDQAEDLALIAGRLQSIVNTLDIQTAKAGDPPALRDALDVAARIHDGIRRGVMTLNHAAVALELTGDDYVQTDDQARSDFNGWNGALKDLDVTRTAVPGDIGSPEAPGAVVGGNRGSESPYYYPHYIPPSDYDPTAPDEDKAERDERADDDSDDLGLPHDPTDDY
;
A
#
# COMPACT_ATOMS: atom_id res chain seq x y z
N MET A 1 -2.77 7.82 20.28
CA MET A 1 -2.95 6.71 19.32
C MET A 1 -3.11 7.29 17.91
N SER A 2 -2.21 8.19 17.52
CA SER A 2 -2.34 9.02 16.31
C SER A 2 -0.99 9.40 15.68
N ASP A 3 0.14 9.02 16.31
CA ASP A 3 1.47 9.32 15.77
C ASP A 3 1.89 8.31 14.69
N GLU A 4 1.38 7.09 14.75
CA GLU A 4 1.81 5.98 13.89
C GLU A 4 1.35 6.12 12.43
N VAL A 5 0.21 6.76 12.18
CA VAL A 5 -0.33 7.02 10.81
C VAL A 5 0.15 8.38 10.27
N TYR A 6 0.47 9.33 11.14
CA TYR A 6 0.91 10.67 10.74
C TYR A 6 2.33 10.67 10.15
N VAL A 7 3.22 9.83 10.67
CA VAL A 7 4.61 9.70 10.19
C VAL A 7 4.69 9.17 8.74
N PRO A 8 3.93 8.13 8.33
CA PRO A 8 3.85 7.66 6.95
C PRO A 8 3.34 8.72 5.95
N ILE A 9 2.27 9.46 6.27
CA ILE A 9 1.70 10.46 5.35
C ILE A 9 2.68 11.60 5.08
N VAL A 10 3.37 12.09 6.12
CA VAL A 10 4.41 13.12 5.95
C VAL A 10 5.55 12.62 5.06
N LYS A 11 5.95 11.35 5.19
CA LYS A 11 6.96 10.74 4.30
C LYS A 11 6.48 10.69 2.84
N ILE A 12 5.22 10.35 2.59
CA ILE A 12 4.62 10.34 1.23
C ILE A 12 4.67 11.75 0.63
N TYR A 13 4.22 12.79 1.35
CA TYR A 13 4.27 14.16 0.85
C TYR A 13 5.71 14.65 0.63
N THR A 14 6.65 14.27 1.51
CA THR A 14 8.05 14.65 1.37
C THR A 14 8.67 14.02 0.12
N ALA A 15 8.41 12.73 -0.12
CA ALA A 15 8.85 12.04 -1.32
C ALA A 15 8.20 12.64 -2.59
N ALA A 16 6.91 12.94 -2.56
CA ALA A 16 6.18 13.52 -3.68
C ALA A 16 6.62 14.94 -4.04
N ARG A 17 6.89 15.79 -3.04
CA ARG A 17 7.18 17.22 -3.24
C ARG A 17 8.65 17.58 -3.41
N GLN A 18 9.55 16.75 -2.89
CA GLN A 18 10.99 17.03 -2.91
C GLN A 18 11.77 15.86 -3.52
N GLY A 19 11.66 14.67 -2.92
CA GLY A 19 12.52 13.54 -3.31
C GLY A 19 12.44 13.16 -4.79
N ILE A 20 11.24 12.93 -5.31
CA ILE A 20 11.04 12.53 -6.72
C ILE A 20 11.28 13.69 -7.69
N PRO A 21 10.76 14.91 -7.44
CA PRO A 21 11.08 16.08 -8.27
C PRO A 21 12.58 16.38 -8.37
N ASP A 22 13.35 16.28 -7.28
CA ASP A 22 14.79 16.53 -7.28
C ASP A 22 15.52 15.54 -8.20
N GLN A 23 15.15 14.25 -8.15
CA GLN A 23 15.70 13.23 -9.06
C GLN A 23 15.30 13.48 -10.53
N ALA A 24 14.08 13.96 -10.76
CA ALA A 24 13.63 14.33 -12.09
C ALA A 24 14.41 15.55 -12.64
N GLU A 25 14.75 16.51 -11.78
CA GLU A 25 15.59 17.66 -12.13
C GLU A 25 17.02 17.22 -12.48
N ASP A 26 17.64 16.36 -11.67
CA ASP A 26 18.97 15.80 -11.96
C ASP A 26 19.01 15.09 -13.31
N LEU A 27 18.00 14.26 -13.61
CA LEU A 27 17.87 13.62 -14.92
C LEU A 27 17.68 14.63 -16.06
N ALA A 28 16.91 15.70 -15.84
CA ALA A 28 16.73 16.76 -16.82
C ALA A 28 18.05 17.51 -17.10
N LEU A 29 18.88 17.74 -16.08
CA LEU A 29 20.21 18.32 -16.23
C LEU A 29 21.13 17.42 -17.07
N ILE A 30 21.11 16.10 -16.83
CA ILE A 30 21.86 15.13 -17.62
C ILE A 30 21.40 15.14 -19.08
N ALA A 31 20.08 15.16 -19.33
CA ALA A 31 19.52 15.28 -20.68
C ALA A 31 19.99 16.56 -21.38
N GLY A 32 20.00 17.71 -20.68
CA GLY A 32 20.49 18.98 -21.22
C GLY A 32 21.96 18.91 -21.64
N ARG A 33 22.81 18.28 -20.82
CA ARG A 33 24.23 18.05 -21.17
C ARG A 33 24.39 17.13 -22.37
N LEU A 34 23.63 16.03 -22.42
CA LEU A 34 23.63 15.10 -23.55
C LEU A 34 23.23 15.82 -24.85
N GLN A 35 22.17 16.62 -24.83
CA GLN A 35 21.73 17.38 -26.00
C GLN A 35 22.82 18.34 -26.51
N SER A 36 23.56 18.98 -25.61
CA SER A 36 24.68 19.85 -25.99
C SER A 36 25.82 19.08 -26.69
N ILE A 37 26.11 17.86 -26.22
CA ILE A 37 27.12 16.99 -26.83
C ILE A 37 26.64 16.53 -28.22
N VAL A 38 25.37 16.12 -28.34
CA VAL A 38 24.74 15.71 -29.61
C VAL A 38 24.81 16.85 -30.63
N ASN A 39 24.46 18.07 -30.25
CA ASN A 39 24.56 19.23 -31.14
C ASN A 39 25.99 19.48 -31.62
N THR A 40 26.98 19.28 -30.73
CA THR A 40 28.40 19.42 -31.09
C THR A 40 28.82 18.33 -32.09
N LEU A 41 28.39 17.09 -31.85
CA LEU A 41 28.68 15.96 -32.72
C LEU A 41 28.01 16.11 -34.09
N ASP A 42 26.78 16.62 -34.14
CA ASP A 42 26.04 16.92 -35.37
C ASP A 42 26.80 17.93 -36.24
N ILE A 43 27.27 19.04 -35.66
CA ILE A 43 28.10 20.03 -36.35
C ILE A 43 29.39 19.39 -36.90
N GLN A 44 30.04 18.51 -36.13
CA GLN A 44 31.25 17.82 -36.58
C GLN A 44 30.96 16.82 -37.70
N THR A 45 29.83 16.12 -37.62
CA THR A 45 29.37 15.14 -38.61
C THR A 45 29.08 15.82 -39.95
N ALA A 46 28.39 16.97 -39.91
CA ALA A 46 28.15 17.81 -41.09
C ALA A 46 29.46 18.27 -41.75
N LYS A 47 30.47 18.65 -40.94
CA LYS A 47 31.81 19.03 -41.46
C LYS A 47 32.59 17.85 -42.03
N ALA A 48 32.38 16.64 -41.50
CA ALA A 48 33.08 15.43 -41.91
C ALA A 48 32.49 14.76 -43.17
N GLY A 49 31.44 15.31 -43.76
CA GLY A 49 30.76 14.70 -44.91
C GLY A 49 29.85 13.53 -44.52
N ASP A 50 29.38 13.52 -43.28
CA ASP A 50 28.36 12.62 -42.77
C ASP A 50 28.71 11.11 -42.84
N PRO A 51 29.82 10.71 -42.17
CA PRO A 51 30.24 9.32 -42.15
C PRO A 51 29.22 8.42 -41.43
N PRO A 52 28.97 7.19 -41.92
CA PRO A 52 27.94 6.30 -41.37
C PRO A 52 28.05 6.06 -39.86
N ALA A 53 29.27 5.92 -39.34
CA ALA A 53 29.51 5.70 -37.91
C ALA A 53 29.04 6.87 -37.02
N LEU A 54 29.11 8.11 -37.51
CA LEU A 54 28.63 9.27 -36.75
C LEU A 54 27.10 9.40 -36.82
N ARG A 55 26.47 9.01 -37.93
CA ARG A 55 25.00 8.89 -38.01
C ARG A 55 24.46 7.89 -37.00
N ASP A 56 25.09 6.72 -36.91
CA ASP A 56 24.70 5.69 -35.94
C ASP A 56 24.85 6.21 -34.50
N ALA A 57 25.94 6.94 -34.23
CA ALA A 57 26.15 7.57 -32.93
C ALA A 57 25.08 8.63 -32.60
N LEU A 58 24.68 9.45 -33.57
CA LEU A 58 23.59 10.44 -33.41
C LEU A 58 22.24 9.75 -33.15
N ASP A 59 21.94 8.65 -33.84
CA ASP A 59 20.70 7.90 -33.63
C ASP A 59 20.65 7.27 -32.22
N VAL A 60 21.76 6.66 -31.78
CA VAL A 60 21.86 6.13 -30.41
C VAL A 60 21.68 7.26 -29.39
N ALA A 61 22.33 8.41 -29.59
CA ALA A 61 22.21 9.53 -28.67
C ALA A 61 20.79 10.11 -28.62
N ALA A 62 20.09 10.17 -29.76
CA ALA A 62 18.68 10.57 -29.83
C ALA A 62 17.77 9.61 -29.04
N ARG A 63 18.00 8.29 -29.14
CA ARG A 63 17.26 7.28 -28.37
C ARG A 63 17.51 7.41 -26.87
N ILE A 64 18.76 7.64 -26.46
CA ILE A 64 19.10 7.87 -25.04
C ILE A 64 18.40 9.13 -24.53
N HIS A 65 18.44 10.23 -25.28
CA HIS A 65 17.75 11.47 -24.91
C HIS A 65 16.24 11.27 -24.77
N ASP A 66 15.59 10.54 -25.69
CA ASP A 66 14.16 10.22 -25.58
C ASP A 66 13.86 9.33 -24.37
N GLY A 67 14.74 8.36 -24.07
CA GLY A 67 14.65 7.53 -22.87
C GLY A 67 14.70 8.36 -21.58
N ILE A 68 15.63 9.30 -21.47
CA ILE A 68 15.74 10.19 -20.30
C ILE A 68 14.50 11.07 -20.20
N ARG A 69 14.02 11.64 -21.32
CA ARG A 69 12.80 12.47 -21.33
C ARG A 69 11.58 11.70 -20.82
N ARG A 70 11.41 10.44 -21.26
CA ARG A 70 10.34 9.57 -20.75
C ARG A 70 10.52 9.27 -19.26
N GLY A 71 11.75 9.04 -18.81
CA GLY A 71 12.07 8.85 -17.39
C GLY A 71 11.62 10.04 -16.53
N VAL A 72 11.97 11.26 -16.94
CA VAL A 72 11.54 12.50 -16.26
C VAL A 72 10.01 12.62 -16.21
N MET A 73 9.32 12.34 -17.32
CA MET A 73 7.85 12.35 -17.34
C MET A 73 7.25 11.32 -16.38
N THR A 74 7.81 10.10 -16.35
CA THR A 74 7.36 9.04 -15.44
C THR A 74 7.55 9.43 -13.97
N LEU A 75 8.69 10.03 -13.62
CA LEU A 75 8.93 10.53 -12.26
C LEU A 75 7.95 11.63 -11.87
N ASN A 76 7.68 12.58 -12.77
CA ASN A 76 6.68 13.62 -12.51
C ASN A 76 5.27 13.04 -12.32
N HIS A 77 4.88 12.04 -13.13
CA HIS A 77 3.61 11.35 -12.92
C HIS A 77 3.57 10.57 -11.60
N ALA A 78 4.68 9.95 -11.20
CA ALA A 78 4.78 9.25 -9.92
C ALA A 78 4.65 10.21 -8.72
N ALA A 79 5.28 11.39 -8.79
CA ALA A 79 5.13 12.44 -7.78
C ALA A 79 3.67 12.88 -7.64
N VAL A 80 2.98 13.14 -8.75
CA VAL A 80 1.55 13.51 -8.75
C VAL A 80 0.68 12.38 -8.19
N ALA A 81 0.95 11.13 -8.58
CA ALA A 81 0.19 9.98 -8.08
C ALA A 81 0.37 9.80 -6.56
N LEU A 82 1.57 10.03 -6.03
CA LEU A 82 1.82 9.99 -4.60
C LEU A 82 1.14 11.14 -3.85
N GLU A 83 1.11 12.34 -4.41
CA GLU A 83 0.37 13.46 -3.83
C GLU A 83 -1.15 13.15 -3.76
N LEU A 84 -1.74 12.62 -4.83
CA LEU A 84 -3.14 12.19 -4.85
C LEU A 84 -3.41 11.09 -3.83
N THR A 85 -2.52 10.10 -3.73
CA THR A 85 -2.64 9.04 -2.72
C THR A 85 -2.59 9.61 -1.29
N GLY A 86 -1.71 10.59 -1.05
CA GLY A 86 -1.63 11.30 0.22
C GLY A 86 -2.93 12.04 0.56
N ASP A 87 -3.52 12.73 -0.41
CA ASP A 87 -4.79 13.43 -0.26
C ASP A 87 -5.94 12.45 0.05
N ASP A 88 -5.99 11.30 -0.63
CA ASP A 88 -6.98 10.25 -0.40
C ASP A 88 -6.89 9.66 1.03
N TYR A 89 -5.67 9.48 1.56
CA TYR A 89 -5.48 9.02 2.94
C TYR A 89 -6.03 10.03 3.95
N VAL A 90 -5.72 11.31 3.77
CA VAL A 90 -6.22 12.39 4.65
C VAL A 90 -7.75 12.45 4.59
N GLN A 91 -8.33 12.39 3.39
CA GLN A 91 -9.78 12.41 3.22
C GLN A 91 -10.46 11.21 3.89
N THR A 92 -9.87 10.02 3.76
CA THR A 92 -10.41 8.79 4.36
C THR A 92 -10.35 8.85 5.89
N ASP A 93 -9.29 9.40 6.47
CA ASP A 93 -9.16 9.55 7.93
C ASP A 93 -10.14 10.59 8.48
N ASP A 94 -10.33 11.71 7.78
CA ASP A 94 -11.34 12.72 8.13
C ASP A 94 -12.77 12.15 8.07
N GLN A 95 -13.07 11.33 7.05
CA GLN A 95 -14.35 10.65 6.92
C GLN A 95 -14.56 9.64 8.06
N ALA A 96 -13.56 8.80 8.35
CA ALA A 96 -13.62 7.84 9.45
C ALA A 96 -13.82 8.53 10.80
N ARG A 97 -13.16 9.67 11.03
CA ARG A 97 -13.34 10.49 12.23
C ARG A 97 -14.74 11.09 12.31
N SER A 98 -15.26 11.60 11.20
CA SER A 98 -16.64 12.10 11.12
C SER A 98 -17.65 11.01 11.44
N ASP A 99 -17.48 9.82 10.85
CA ASP A 99 -18.35 8.67 11.08
C ASP A 99 -18.27 8.21 12.54
N PHE A 100 -17.07 8.09 13.11
CA PHE A 100 -16.90 7.77 14.53
C PHE A 100 -17.64 8.76 15.44
N ASN A 101 -17.53 10.07 15.18
CA ASN A 101 -18.22 11.09 15.96
C ASN A 101 -19.74 11.00 15.81
N GLY A 102 -20.23 10.74 14.59
CA GLY A 102 -21.66 10.55 14.32
C GLY A 102 -22.24 9.34 15.06
N TRP A 103 -21.54 8.20 15.02
CA TRP A 103 -21.95 6.97 15.68
C TRP A 103 -21.86 7.08 17.21
N ASN A 104 -20.82 7.72 17.74
CA ASN A 104 -20.69 8.00 19.18
C ASN A 104 -21.83 8.88 19.71
N GLY A 105 -22.31 9.84 18.91
CA GLY A 105 -23.51 10.61 19.22
C GLY A 105 -24.76 9.73 19.22
N ALA A 106 -24.99 8.99 18.13
CA ALA A 106 -26.17 8.14 17.96
C ALA A 106 -26.27 7.02 19.02
N LEU A 107 -25.15 6.45 19.44
CA LEU A 107 -25.09 5.39 20.46
C LEU A 107 -25.39 5.91 21.87
N LYS A 108 -25.14 7.19 22.17
CA LYS A 108 -25.46 7.80 23.47
C LYS A 108 -26.95 8.10 23.64
N ASP A 109 -27.63 8.40 22.53
CA ASP A 109 -29.07 8.69 22.51
C ASP A 109 -29.93 7.43 22.34
N LEU A 110 -29.28 6.29 22.09
CA LEU A 110 -29.94 4.99 22.05
C LEU A 110 -30.21 4.53 23.48
N ASP A 111 -31.49 4.58 23.86
CA ASP A 111 -31.97 3.97 25.08
C ASP A 111 -31.60 2.47 25.00
N VAL A 112 -30.68 2.01 25.84
CA VAL A 112 -30.21 0.64 25.80
C VAL A 112 -31.40 -0.22 26.17
N THR A 113 -32.11 -0.72 25.17
CA THR A 113 -33.09 -1.79 25.38
C THR A 113 -32.29 -2.94 25.95
N ARG A 114 -32.28 -3.06 27.28
CA ARG A 114 -31.91 -4.28 27.96
C ARG A 114 -32.94 -5.30 27.50
N THR A 115 -32.67 -5.95 26.37
CA THR A 115 -33.27 -7.23 26.09
C THR A 115 -33.00 -8.05 27.32
N ALA A 116 -34.06 -8.31 28.10
CA ALA A 116 -33.98 -9.21 29.23
C ALA A 116 -33.28 -10.44 28.71
N VAL A 117 -32.06 -10.70 29.20
CA VAL A 117 -31.38 -11.97 28.94
C VAL A 117 -32.43 -13.02 29.25
N PRO A 118 -32.87 -13.84 28.28
CA PRO A 118 -33.83 -14.89 28.57
C PRO A 118 -33.28 -15.65 29.76
N GLY A 119 -34.03 -15.62 30.87
CA GLY A 119 -33.57 -16.22 32.12
C GLY A 119 -33.08 -17.63 31.84
N ASP A 120 -31.97 -17.99 32.48
CA ASP A 120 -31.24 -19.26 32.42
C ASP A 120 -31.77 -20.21 31.34
N ILE A 121 -31.05 -20.35 30.23
CA ILE A 121 -31.37 -21.34 29.19
C ILE A 121 -31.46 -22.67 29.93
N GLY A 122 -32.70 -23.13 30.15
CA GLY A 122 -32.95 -24.28 31.00
C GLY A 122 -32.08 -25.45 30.56
N SER A 123 -31.72 -26.30 31.52
CA SER A 123 -30.82 -27.45 31.28
C SER A 123 -31.10 -28.09 29.92
N PRO A 124 -30.08 -28.40 29.10
CA PRO A 124 -30.26 -29.03 27.79
C PRO A 124 -31.05 -30.35 27.82
N GLU A 125 -31.28 -30.91 29.01
CA GLU A 125 -32.09 -32.10 29.29
C GLU A 125 -33.60 -31.81 29.53
N ALA A 126 -34.01 -30.54 29.52
CA ALA A 126 -35.39 -30.15 29.76
C ALA A 126 -36.35 -30.62 28.64
N PRO A 127 -37.57 -31.10 28.96
CA PRO A 127 -38.54 -31.54 27.96
C PRO A 127 -38.95 -30.37 27.04
N GLY A 128 -38.46 -30.38 25.80
CA GLY A 128 -38.67 -29.31 24.81
C GLY A 128 -37.39 -28.64 24.31
N ALA A 129 -36.23 -28.91 24.92
CA ALA A 129 -34.94 -28.47 24.40
C ALA A 129 -34.56 -29.28 23.14
N VAL A 130 -34.69 -28.65 21.97
CA VAL A 130 -34.13 -29.18 20.72
C VAL A 130 -32.64 -28.88 20.70
N VAL A 131 -31.84 -29.82 21.23
CA VAL A 131 -30.44 -29.96 20.81
C VAL A 131 -30.48 -30.17 19.31
N GLY A 132 -29.78 -29.34 18.54
CA GLY A 132 -29.74 -29.32 17.07
C GLY A 132 -29.55 -30.72 16.47
N GLY A 133 -30.64 -31.45 16.39
CA GLY A 133 -30.71 -32.79 15.87
C GLY A 133 -30.98 -32.66 14.40
N ASN A 134 -30.04 -33.15 13.59
CA ASN A 134 -30.22 -33.40 12.17
C ASN A 134 -31.55 -34.14 11.94
N ARG A 135 -32.63 -33.40 11.66
CA ARG A 135 -33.88 -33.94 11.14
C ARG A 135 -34.33 -33.03 10.02
N GLY A 136 -34.09 -33.53 8.81
CA GLY A 136 -34.42 -32.84 7.59
C GLY A 136 -35.91 -32.54 7.46
N SER A 137 -36.20 -31.42 6.83
CA SER A 137 -37.25 -31.30 5.83
C SER A 137 -36.98 -30.06 4.95
N GLU A 138 -36.88 -30.33 3.64
CA GLU A 138 -37.42 -29.50 2.56
C GLU A 138 -36.71 -28.20 2.19
N SER A 139 -35.51 -28.32 1.61
CA SER A 139 -35.04 -27.36 0.59
C SER A 139 -34.28 -28.12 -0.52
N PRO A 140 -34.58 -27.93 -1.83
CA PRO A 140 -34.09 -28.82 -2.89
C PRO A 140 -32.60 -28.62 -3.25
N TYR A 141 -31.93 -27.63 -2.66
CA TYR A 141 -30.52 -27.36 -2.91
C TYR A 141 -29.78 -27.19 -1.59
N TYR A 142 -29.62 -28.31 -0.88
CA TYR A 142 -28.75 -28.38 0.29
C TYR A 142 -27.39 -28.93 -0.15
N TYR A 143 -26.44 -28.05 -0.42
CA TYR A 143 -25.03 -28.44 -0.43
C TYR A 143 -24.62 -28.61 1.03
N PRO A 144 -24.14 -29.79 1.48
CA PRO A 144 -23.50 -29.87 2.78
C PRO A 144 -22.26 -28.98 2.72
N HIS A 145 -22.29 -27.86 3.44
CA HIS A 145 -21.06 -27.19 3.85
C HIS A 145 -20.35 -28.16 4.79
N TYR A 146 -19.55 -29.04 4.20
CA TYR A 146 -18.47 -29.71 4.91
C TYR A 146 -17.52 -28.59 5.32
N ILE A 147 -17.67 -28.11 6.55
CA ILE A 147 -16.61 -27.36 7.22
C ILE A 147 -15.60 -28.45 7.55
N PRO A 148 -14.46 -28.56 6.83
CA PRO A 148 -13.41 -29.45 7.29
C PRO A 148 -13.11 -29.07 8.74
N PRO A 149 -13.02 -30.03 9.67
CA PRO A 149 -12.45 -29.71 10.98
C PRO A 149 -11.11 -29.04 10.69
N SER A 150 -10.97 -27.78 11.08
CA SER A 150 -9.67 -27.14 11.01
C SER A 150 -8.80 -27.90 12.00
N ASP A 151 -7.91 -28.74 11.48
CA ASP A 151 -6.80 -29.30 12.27
C ASP A 151 -5.86 -28.18 12.78
N TYR A 152 -6.14 -26.94 12.37
CA TYR A 152 -5.53 -25.71 12.83
C TYR A 152 -6.24 -25.21 14.09
N ASP A 153 -5.61 -25.45 15.24
CA ASP A 153 -5.85 -24.65 16.43
C ASP A 153 -5.09 -23.32 16.23
N PRO A 154 -5.75 -22.16 16.16
CA PRO A 154 -5.04 -20.89 16.00
C PRO A 154 -4.07 -20.72 17.16
N THR A 155 -2.78 -20.64 16.87
CA THR A 155 -1.74 -20.35 17.84
C THR A 155 -2.07 -19.04 18.55
N ALA A 156 -1.92 -19.03 19.88
CA ALA A 156 -2.13 -17.82 20.65
C ALA A 156 -1.15 -16.73 20.15
N PRO A 157 -1.52 -15.44 20.18
CA PRO A 157 -0.69 -14.35 19.68
C PRO A 157 0.74 -14.35 20.24
N ASP A 158 0.90 -14.84 21.48
CA ASP A 158 2.17 -14.95 22.19
C ASP A 158 3.07 -16.07 21.65
N GLU A 159 2.49 -17.15 21.11
CA GLU A 159 3.22 -18.30 20.55
C GLU A 159 3.72 -18.02 19.12
N ASP A 160 3.00 -17.18 18.37
CA ASP A 160 3.32 -16.74 17.01
C ASP A 160 4.18 -15.46 16.98
N LYS A 161 4.62 -14.96 18.14
CA LYS A 161 5.37 -13.70 18.21
C LYS A 161 6.75 -13.79 17.58
N ALA A 162 7.51 -14.84 17.90
CA ALA A 162 8.90 -14.98 17.43
C ALA A 162 8.98 -15.11 15.90
N GLU A 163 8.09 -15.91 15.30
CA GLU A 163 8.07 -16.15 13.85
C GLU A 163 7.57 -14.91 13.08
N ARG A 164 6.65 -14.14 13.67
CA ARG A 164 6.19 -12.87 13.12
C ARG A 164 7.26 -11.78 13.19
N ASP A 165 7.99 -11.69 14.30
CA ASP A 165 9.05 -10.69 14.50
C ASP A 165 10.26 -11.01 13.56
N GLU A 166 10.69 -12.28 13.46
CA GLU A 166 11.75 -12.69 12.50
C GLU A 166 11.41 -12.35 11.04
N ARG A 167 10.14 -12.52 10.65
CA ARG A 167 9.69 -12.24 9.28
C ARG A 167 9.60 -10.74 8.99
N ALA A 168 9.29 -9.94 10.01
CA ALA A 168 9.28 -8.49 9.90
C ALA A 168 10.69 -7.93 9.70
N ASP A 169 11.69 -8.54 10.35
CA ASP A 169 13.10 -8.16 10.22
C ASP A 169 13.64 -8.48 8.81
N ASP A 170 13.39 -9.69 8.29
CA ASP A 170 13.81 -10.11 6.94
C ASP A 170 13.20 -9.23 5.83
N ASP A 171 11.92 -8.86 5.96
CA ASP A 171 11.25 -7.95 5.00
C ASP A 171 11.79 -6.52 5.08
N SER A 172 12.31 -6.09 6.23
CA SER A 172 12.85 -4.73 6.41
C SER A 172 14.17 -4.53 5.67
N ASP A 173 15.02 -5.57 5.59
CA ASP A 173 16.30 -5.58 4.90
C ASP A 173 16.14 -5.60 3.36
N ASP A 174 15.15 -6.34 2.83
CA ASP A 174 14.87 -6.39 1.39
C ASP A 174 14.23 -5.09 0.86
N LEU A 175 13.49 -4.38 1.72
CA LEU A 175 12.86 -3.10 1.38
C LEU A 175 13.79 -1.88 1.50
N GLY A 176 15.05 -2.08 1.92
CA GLY A 176 16.05 -1.01 2.03
C GLY A 176 15.68 0.07 3.04
N LEU A 177 14.95 -0.30 4.11
CA LEU A 177 14.58 0.63 5.16
C LEU A 177 15.81 0.97 6.03
N PRO A 178 15.94 2.22 6.51
CA PRO A 178 17.02 2.57 7.42
C PRO A 178 16.84 1.84 8.75
N HIS A 179 17.88 1.13 9.19
CA HIS A 179 17.95 0.41 10.46
C HIS A 179 17.51 1.31 11.63
N ASP A 180 16.51 0.86 12.40
CA ASP A 180 16.01 1.58 13.57
C ASP A 180 16.98 1.39 14.75
N PRO A 181 17.67 2.45 15.23
CA PRO A 181 18.65 2.34 16.29
C PRO A 181 18.06 2.05 17.68
N THR A 182 16.75 1.83 17.82
CA THR A 182 16.13 1.46 19.10
C THR A 182 16.10 -0.03 19.41
N ASP A 183 16.45 -0.90 18.46
CA ASP A 183 16.44 -2.36 18.67
C ASP A 183 17.60 -2.89 19.55
N ASP A 184 18.58 -2.04 19.86
CA ASP A 184 19.76 -2.37 20.68
C ASP A 184 19.59 -2.08 22.20
N TYR A 185 18.38 -1.75 22.68
CA TYR A 185 18.13 -1.37 24.09
C TYR A 185 17.18 -2.28 24.87
#